data_AF-A0A924E9M2-F1
#
_entry.id   AF-A0A924E9M2-F1
#
_cell.length_a   1.000
_cell.length_b   1.000
_cell.length_c   1.000
_cell.angle_alpha   90.00
_cell.angle_beta   90.00
_cell.angle_gamma   90.00
#
_symmetry.space_group_name_H-M   'P 1'
#
loop_
_entity.id
_entity.type
_entity.pdbx_description
1 polymer ?
#
loop_
_entity_poly.entity_id
_entity_poly.type
_entity_poly.pdbx_seq_one_letter_code
_entity_poly.pdbx_strand_id
1 'polypeptide(L)'
;VAYLAHLSDSSGDALLVSACDKLHNLSCIVADLQELGDVVFDRFTASKDQTIWYYTELARVLIGRVPERLGTAIQTALLDLQASR
;
A
#
# COMPACT_ATOMS: atom_id res chain seq x y z
N VAL A 1 7.90 -2.73 10.48
CA VAL A 1 8.18 -1.60 11.41
C VAL A 1 9.41 -0.80 10.99
N ALA A 2 10.59 -1.41 10.81
CA ALA A 2 11.82 -0.68 10.43
C ALA A 2 11.72 0.14 9.12
N TYR A 3 11.05 -0.39 8.09
CA TYR A 3 10.86 0.31 6.81
C TYR A 3 9.96 1.56 6.92
N LEU A 4 8.90 1.49 7.75
CA LEU A 4 8.00 2.64 7.97
C LEU A 4 8.70 3.76 8.74
N ALA A 5 9.55 3.41 9.70
CA ALA A 5 10.38 4.39 10.41
C ALA A 5 11.36 5.10 9.46
N HIS A 6 11.96 4.37 8.52
CA HIS A 6 12.88 4.96 7.55
C HIS A 6 12.17 5.94 6.58
N LEU A 7 10.93 5.64 6.17
CA LEU A 7 10.13 6.54 5.33
C LEU A 7 9.73 7.85 6.04
N SER A 8 9.67 7.87 7.37
CA SER A 8 9.41 9.12 8.10
C SER A 8 10.53 10.14 7.90
N ASP A 9 11.78 9.70 7.76
CA ASP A 9 12.95 10.58 7.66
C ASP A 9 13.45 10.81 6.21
N SER A 10 12.84 10.15 5.23
CA SER A 10 13.23 10.24 3.82
C SER A 10 12.86 11.58 3.14
N SER A 11 13.68 11.98 2.17
CA SER A 11 13.47 13.16 1.31
C SER A 11 12.33 12.97 0.28
N GLY A 12 11.79 14.07 -0.24
CA GLY A 12 10.62 14.07 -1.13
C GLY A 12 10.71 13.16 -2.36
N ASP A 13 11.86 13.11 -3.03
CA ASP A 13 12.04 12.28 -4.22
C ASP A 13 12.04 10.77 -3.89
N ALA A 14 12.64 10.38 -2.77
CA ALA A 14 12.62 8.99 -2.31
C ALA A 14 11.20 8.56 -1.91
N LEU A 15 10.42 9.46 -1.30
CA LEU A 15 9.02 9.22 -0.99
C LEU A 15 8.16 9.07 -2.24
N LEU A 16 8.40 9.88 -3.27
CA LEU A 16 7.70 9.79 -4.54
C LEU A 16 7.92 8.43 -5.20
N VAL A 17 9.18 8.01 -5.34
CA VAL A 17 9.52 6.71 -5.94
C VAL A 17 8.90 5.57 -5.12
N SER A 18 9.03 5.64 -3.78
CA SER A 18 8.44 4.64 -2.89
C SER A 18 6.91 4.59 -2.99
N ALA A 19 6.24 5.74 -3.10
CA ALA A 19 4.80 5.81 -3.21
C ALA A 19 4.29 5.24 -4.53
N CYS A 20 4.98 5.51 -5.64
CA CYS A 20 4.67 4.92 -6.95
C CYS A 20 4.82 3.40 -6.94
N ASP A 21 5.94 2.88 -6.42
CA ASP A 21 6.18 1.44 -6.28
C ASP A 21 5.09 0.77 -5.42
N LYS A 22 4.73 1.40 -4.29
CA LYS A 22 3.74 0.83 -3.38
C LYS A 22 2.32 0.92 -3.90
N LEU A 23 1.97 1.98 -4.64
CA LEU A 23 0.69 2.04 -5.35
C LEU A 23 0.59 0.90 -6.36
N HIS A 24 1.63 0.69 -7.18
CA HIS A 24 1.63 -0.39 -8.18
C HIS A 24 1.44 -1.75 -7.52
N ASN A 25 2.23 -2.05 -6.49
CA ASN A 25 2.13 -3.32 -5.75
C ASN A 25 0.74 -3.51 -5.13
N LEU A 26 0.15 -2.46 -4.53
CA LEU A 26 -1.18 -2.52 -3.95
C LEU A 26 -2.26 -2.76 -5.02
N SER A 27 -2.17 -2.08 -6.17
CA SER A 27 -3.10 -2.28 -7.29
C SER A 27 -3.03 -3.71 -7.85
N CYS A 28 -1.83 -4.30 -7.95
CA CYS A 28 -1.68 -5.69 -8.36
C CYS A 28 -2.32 -6.65 -7.35
N ILE A 29 -2.11 -6.44 -6.05
CA ILE A 29 -2.74 -7.27 -5.01
C ILE A 29 -4.27 -7.18 -5.09
N VAL A 30 -4.83 -5.98 -5.27
CA VAL A 30 -6.28 -5.79 -5.41
C VAL A 30 -6.82 -6.50 -6.65
N ALA A 31 -6.15 -6.39 -7.79
CA ALA A 31 -6.56 -7.08 -9.01
C ALA A 31 -6.53 -8.61 -8.84
N ASP A 32 -5.44 -9.16 -8.32
CA ASP A 32 -5.31 -10.59 -8.06
C ASP A 32 -6.34 -11.07 -7.02
N LEU A 33 -6.64 -10.26 -6.00
CA LEU A 33 -7.66 -10.56 -5.01
C LEU A 33 -9.07 -10.63 -5.62
N GLN A 34 -9.38 -9.74 -6.57
CA GLN A 34 -10.66 -9.75 -7.27
C GLN A 34 -10.80 -10.95 -8.21
N GLU A 35 -9.71 -11.41 -8.82
CA GLU A 35 -9.71 -12.54 -9.75
C GLU A 35 -9.65 -13.90 -9.05
N LEU A 36 -8.78 -14.03 -8.05
CA LEU A 36 -8.43 -15.30 -7.41
C LEU A 36 -9.05 -15.46 -6.02
N GLY A 37 -9.44 -14.37 -5.37
CA GLY A 37 -9.82 -14.38 -3.96
C GLY A 37 -8.60 -14.45 -3.03
N ASP A 38 -8.84 -14.84 -1.77
CA ASP A 38 -7.84 -14.75 -0.69
C ASP A 38 -6.59 -15.62 -0.90
N VAL A 39 -6.62 -16.59 -1.83
CA VAL A 39 -5.45 -17.41 -2.24
C VAL A 39 -4.28 -16.57 -2.76
N VAL A 40 -4.51 -15.33 -3.21
CA VAL A 40 -3.42 -14.40 -3.56
C VAL A 40 -2.41 -14.24 -2.40
N PHE A 41 -2.90 -14.27 -1.15
CA PHE A 41 -2.06 -14.08 0.03
C PHE A 41 -1.14 -15.28 0.33
N ASP A 42 -1.42 -16.47 -0.22
CA ASP A 42 -0.56 -17.65 -0.07
C ASP A 42 0.81 -17.45 -0.75
N ARG A 43 0.92 -16.50 -1.69
CA ARG A 43 2.16 -16.13 -2.36
C ARG A 43 3.06 -15.23 -1.50
N PHE A 44 2.54 -14.69 -0.40
CA PHE A 44 3.23 -13.74 0.46
C PHE A 44 3.47 -14.33 1.85
N THR A 45 4.51 -13.86 2.52
CA THR A 45 4.74 -14.20 3.93
C THR A 45 3.75 -13.50 4.87
N ALA A 46 3.16 -12.39 4.43
CA ALA A 46 2.21 -11.62 5.21
C ALA A 46 0.76 -12.09 4.93
N SER A 47 -0.04 -12.22 5.98
CA SER A 47 -1.48 -12.46 5.83
C SER A 47 -2.19 -11.25 5.21
N LYS A 48 -3.44 -11.44 4.79
CA LYS A 48 -4.33 -10.35 4.35
C LYS A 48 -4.41 -9.22 5.38
N ASP A 49 -4.64 -9.54 6.65
CA ASP A 49 -4.72 -8.56 7.73
C ASP A 49 -3.39 -7.81 7.94
N GLN A 50 -2.26 -8.52 7.88
CA GLN A 50 -0.93 -7.90 7.98
C GLN A 50 -0.65 -6.99 6.78
N THR A 51 -1.12 -7.36 5.59
CA THR A 51 -1.01 -6.57 4.37
C THR A 51 -1.86 -5.30 4.47
N ILE A 52 -3.12 -5.41 4.91
CA ILE A 52 -4.00 -4.27 5.17
C ILE A 52 -3.37 -3.33 6.21
N TRP A 53 -2.87 -3.88 7.32
CA TRP A 53 -2.20 -3.08 8.35
C TRP A 53 -0.98 -2.34 7.78
N TYR A 54 -0.13 -3.04 7.02
CA TYR A 54 1.05 -2.45 6.40
C TYR A 54 0.72 -1.29 5.47
N TYR A 55 -0.23 -1.46 4.55
CA TYR A 55 -0.62 -0.40 3.62
C TYR A 55 -1.39 0.73 4.30
N THR A 56 -2.10 0.45 5.40
CA THR A 56 -2.71 1.48 6.25
C THR A 56 -1.66 2.39 6.86
N GLU A 57 -0.63 1.81 7.49
CA GLU A 57 0.45 2.60 8.09
C GLU A 57 1.30 3.31 7.03
N LEU A 58 1.53 2.68 5.89
CA LEU A 58 2.20 3.32 4.76
C LEU A 58 1.43 4.55 4.27
N ALA A 59 0.11 4.44 4.08
CA ALA A 59 -0.73 5.56 3.65
C ALA A 59 -0.66 6.73 4.65
N ARG A 60 -0.66 6.45 5.97
CA ARG A 60 -0.48 7.47 7.02
C ARG A 60 0.84 8.24 6.87
N VAL A 61 1.92 7.56 6.46
CA VAL A 61 3.25 8.18 6.29
C VAL A 61 3.35 8.96 4.97
N LEU A 62 2.65 8.54 3.92
CA LEU A 62 2.77 9.14 2.58
C LEU A 62 1.79 10.30 2.34
N ILE A 63 0.55 10.22 2.83
CA ILE A 63 -0.48 11.24 2.60
C ILE A 63 -0.01 12.60 3.14
N GLY A 64 -0.14 13.65 2.32
CA GLY A 64 0.34 15.00 2.63
C GLY A 64 1.84 15.20 2.42
N ARG A 65 2.60 14.14 2.13
CA ARG A 65 4.04 14.18 1.81
C ARG A 65 4.36 13.81 0.35
N VAL A 66 3.34 13.35 -0.40
CA VAL A 66 3.39 13.12 -1.85
C VAL A 66 2.30 13.95 -2.54
N PRO A 67 2.35 14.13 -3.87
CA PRO A 67 1.30 14.81 -4.63
C PRO A 67 -0.08 14.24 -4.32
N GLU A 68 -1.06 15.13 -4.14
CA GLU A 68 -2.40 14.78 -3.68
C GLU A 68 -3.01 13.62 -4.48
N ARG A 69 -2.91 13.67 -5.82
CA ARG A 69 -3.44 12.61 -6.69
C ARG A 69 -2.83 11.22 -6.41
N LEU A 70 -1.54 11.16 -6.07
CA LEU A 70 -0.87 9.91 -5.74
C LEU A 70 -1.31 9.39 -4.36
N GLY A 71 -1.44 10.30 -3.38
CA GLY A 71 -1.98 9.96 -2.06
C GLY A 71 -3.42 9.42 -2.15
N THR A 72 -4.28 10.10 -2.92
CA THR A 72 -5.66 9.66 -3.16
C THR A 72 -5.70 8.30 -3.86
N ALA A 73 -4.85 8.05 -4.86
CA ALA A 73 -4.80 6.76 -5.55
C ALA A 73 -4.42 5.60 -4.60
N ILE A 74 -3.44 5.83 -3.71
CA ILE A 74 -3.07 4.85 -2.66
C ILE A 74 -4.26 4.60 -1.72
N GLN A 75 -4.95 5.66 -1.31
CA GLN A 75 -6.09 5.55 -0.41
C GLN A 75 -7.26 4.78 -1.05
N THR A 76 -7.56 5.04 -2.33
CA THR A 76 -8.57 4.29 -3.07
C THR A 76 -8.23 2.81 -3.14
N ALA A 77 -7.01 2.46 -3.56
CA ALA A 77 -6.60 1.06 -3.67
C ALA A 77 -6.59 0.34 -2.29
N LEU A 78 -6.29 1.06 -1.20
CA LEU A 78 -6.39 0.51 0.15
C LEU A 78 -7.85 0.24 0.55
N LEU A 79 -8.77 1.13 0.19
CA LEU A 79 -10.21 0.92 0.44
C LEU A 79 -10.72 -0.30 -0.34
N ASP A 80 -10.28 -0.48 -1.59
CA ASP A 80 -10.63 -1.67 -2.39
C ASP A 80 -10.13 -2.96 -1.72
N LEU A 81 -8.88 -2.97 -1.26
CA LEU A 81 -8.30 -4.09 -0.51
C LEU A 81 -9.11 -4.43 0.76
N GLN A 82 -9.60 -3.41 1.47
CA GLN A 82 -10.39 -3.57 2.69
C GLN A 82 -11.83 -4.02 2.44
N ALA A 83 -12.40 -3.66 1.29
CA ALA A 83 -13.78 -3.96 0.92
C ALA A 83 -13.98 -5.42 0.48
N SER A 84 -12.93 -6.08 -0.02
CA SER A 84 -12.94 -7.49 -0.44
C SER A 84 -12.98 -8.49 0.72
N ARG A 85 -13.76 -8.23 1.78
CA ARG A 85 -13.95 -9.11 2.94
C ARG A 85 -14.83 -10.32 2.64
#